data_AF-A0A931P4Q7-F1
#
_entry.id   AF-A0A931P4Q7-F1
#
_cell.length_a   1.000
_cell.length_b   1.000
_cell.length_c   1.000
_cell.angle_alpha   90.00
_cell.angle_beta   90.00
_cell.angle_gamma   90.00
#
_symmetry.space_group_name_H-M   'P 1'
#
loop_
_entity.id
_entity.type
_entity.pdbx_description
1 polymer ?
#
loop_
_entity_poly.entity_id
_entity_poly.type
_entity_poly.pdbx_seq_one_letter_code
_entity_poly.pdbx_strand_id
1 'polypeptide(L)'
;MLEFHSEVPEELKPLLDLSRLDQEIREPGGSDKVEARLKTAIELHPDHGVPLAAWAWFLARNEDYVGAIAWQTKAIDKGPDEFRAMWGAQRAGFRFRAGDWQGGFREFRELIEADPANPVPRIARSFEMRSMGDHVSGELDEMFAMHMVGHLQTSQLFEFFRQNVPFSTLDRLKASLFVLSDPLDATARIHRGEMFMAMGSPQAAFYDLHLADVLQPRNLGLMARMEDIRVRGIMADPPLYDVAVPVTPILPAYDRVLRDFATFLDTIPIPPQRGVQLGWVEKFFGRASADAPFDLMRTSRNLLLAGMAIGMCANLVAVVGLVAVDMFEGRLLRAFGERPKPGDIWTSTAIGILAGGWAVANVAGSILATMGTLQTVCRCRISEMSFVLMTKRWYFRPFLVYGFIFFASFLMLGSMFLNWAISVVPLWLFFHARQ
;
A
#
# COMPACT_ATOMS: atom_id res chain seq x y z
N MET A 1 -17.43 -18.16 23.07
CA MET A 1 -16.99 -18.79 24.33
C MET A 1 -17.00 -20.28 24.08
N LEU A 2 -15.82 -20.89 23.92
CA LEU A 2 -15.72 -22.34 24.03
C LEU A 2 -16.13 -22.68 25.47
N GLU A 3 -17.13 -23.52 25.64
CA GLU A 3 -17.43 -24.10 26.96
C GLU A 3 -16.22 -24.97 27.33
N PHE A 4 -15.32 -24.42 28.16
CA PHE A 4 -14.22 -25.14 28.80
C PHE A 4 -14.85 -26.12 29.79
N HIS A 5 -15.16 -27.32 29.32
CA HIS A 5 -15.71 -28.38 30.14
C HIS A 5 -14.56 -29.04 30.92
N SER A 6 -14.54 -28.73 32.22
CA SER A 6 -14.77 -29.74 33.28
C SER A 6 -13.62 -30.37 34.09
N GLU A 7 -12.50 -29.70 34.39
CA GLU A 7 -11.60 -30.14 35.49
C GLU A 7 -11.03 -29.03 36.40
N VAL A 8 -11.37 -27.75 36.18
CA VAL A 8 -10.84 -26.66 37.03
C VAL A 8 -11.66 -26.55 38.33
N PRO A 9 -11.03 -26.68 39.53
CA PRO A 9 -11.70 -26.44 40.81
C PRO A 9 -12.40 -25.07 40.85
N GLU A 10 -13.61 -25.01 41.42
CA GLU A 10 -14.41 -23.77 41.48
C GLU A 10 -13.64 -22.61 42.12
N GLU A 11 -12.80 -22.90 43.11
CA GLU A 11 -11.95 -21.92 43.79
C GLU A 11 -10.85 -21.32 42.90
N LEU A 12 -10.48 -22.00 41.81
CA LEU A 12 -9.46 -21.54 40.86
C LEU A 12 -10.04 -20.82 39.65
N LYS A 13 -11.34 -20.96 39.36
CA LYS A 13 -11.99 -20.28 38.23
C LYS A 13 -11.82 -18.75 38.24
N PRO A 14 -11.85 -18.05 39.40
CA PRO A 14 -11.58 -16.61 39.42
C PRO A 14 -10.19 -16.23 38.90
N LEU A 15 -9.21 -17.14 38.93
CA LEU A 15 -7.86 -16.89 38.44
C LEU A 15 -7.73 -16.99 36.92
N LEU A 16 -8.73 -17.57 36.23
CA LEU A 16 -8.77 -17.61 34.76
C LEU A 16 -9.19 -16.27 34.15
N ASP A 17 -9.94 -15.45 34.89
CA ASP A 17 -10.37 -14.12 34.45
C ASP A 17 -9.27 -13.08 34.71
N LEU A 18 -8.27 -13.07 33.82
CA LEU A 18 -7.16 -12.13 33.88
C LEU A 18 -7.62 -10.66 33.78
N SER A 19 -8.76 -10.38 33.14
CA SER A 19 -9.28 -9.02 33.02
C SER A 19 -9.81 -8.51 34.37
N ARG A 20 -10.47 -9.38 35.13
CA ARG A 20 -10.88 -9.06 36.49
C ARG A 20 -9.69 -8.89 37.42
N LEU A 21 -8.69 -9.75 37.34
CA LEU A 21 -7.44 -9.58 38.09
C LEU A 21 -6.77 -8.24 37.77
N ASP A 22 -6.73 -7.84 36.50
CA ASP A 22 -6.19 -6.56 36.06
C ASP A 22 -6.92 -5.37 36.69
N GLN A 23 -8.24 -5.43 36.76
CA GLN A 23 -9.07 -4.41 37.41
C GLN A 23 -8.77 -4.32 38.91
N GLU A 24 -8.70 -5.46 39.60
CA GLU A 24 -8.39 -5.51 41.03
C GLU A 24 -6.99 -4.92 41.32
N ILE A 25 -5.99 -5.19 40.48
CA ILE A 25 -4.63 -4.64 40.66
C ILE A 25 -4.60 -3.10 40.54
N ARG A 26 -5.51 -2.50 39.76
CA ARG A 26 -5.57 -1.03 39.59
C ARG A 26 -6.11 -0.32 40.84
N GLU A 27 -6.73 -1.04 41.76
CA GLU A 27 -7.21 -0.47 43.02
C GLU A 27 -6.06 -0.22 44.02
N PRO A 28 -6.17 0.79 44.91
CA PRO A 28 -5.15 1.03 45.94
C PRO A 28 -4.91 -0.21 46.83
N GLY A 29 -3.66 -0.71 46.85
CA GLY A 29 -3.29 -1.93 47.57
C GLY A 29 -3.86 -3.23 46.95
N GLY A 30 -4.43 -3.16 45.75
CA GLY A 30 -4.96 -4.30 45.03
C GLY A 30 -3.88 -5.27 44.54
N SER A 31 -2.73 -4.73 44.11
CA SER A 31 -1.58 -5.54 43.69
C SER A 31 -1.13 -6.53 44.77
N ASP A 32 -0.91 -6.05 46.00
CA ASP A 32 -0.45 -6.89 47.12
C ASP A 32 -1.47 -7.97 47.49
N LYS A 33 -2.76 -7.64 47.42
CA LYS A 33 -3.86 -8.60 47.66
C LYS A 33 -3.88 -9.70 46.60
N VAL A 34 -3.76 -9.32 45.32
CA VAL A 34 -3.72 -10.28 44.22
C VAL A 34 -2.47 -11.15 44.32
N GLU A 35 -1.31 -10.56 44.61
CA GLU A 35 -0.07 -11.30 44.81
C GLU A 35 -0.20 -12.35 45.92
N ALA A 36 -0.71 -11.95 47.10
CA ALA A 36 -0.93 -12.86 48.22
C ALA A 36 -1.90 -14.00 47.85
N ARG A 37 -3.02 -13.68 47.19
CA ARG A 37 -4.02 -14.67 46.75
C ARG A 37 -3.42 -15.68 45.77
N LEU A 38 -2.60 -15.22 44.83
CA LEU A 38 -1.92 -16.11 43.87
C LEU A 38 -0.91 -17.03 44.54
N LYS A 39 -0.11 -16.52 45.49
CA LYS A 39 0.82 -17.34 46.28
C LYS A 39 0.09 -18.41 47.07
N THR A 40 -0.98 -18.04 47.79
CA THR A 40 -1.80 -19.01 48.52
C THR A 40 -2.42 -20.05 47.59
N ALA A 41 -2.90 -19.66 46.40
CA ALA A 41 -3.44 -20.61 45.43
C ALA A 41 -2.38 -21.62 44.91
N ILE A 42 -1.13 -21.18 44.73
CA ILE A 42 -0.01 -22.06 44.37
C ILE A 42 0.32 -23.03 45.51
N GLU A 43 0.30 -22.57 46.76
CA GLU A 43 0.54 -23.41 47.93
C GLU A 43 -0.55 -24.47 48.13
N LEU A 44 -1.81 -24.11 47.90
CA LEU A 44 -2.96 -25.01 48.02
C LEU A 44 -3.05 -26.01 46.86
N HIS A 45 -2.63 -25.61 45.66
CA HIS A 45 -2.70 -26.44 44.45
C HIS A 45 -1.37 -26.47 43.68
N PRO A 46 -0.29 -27.03 44.26
CA PRO A 46 1.04 -27.01 43.66
C PRO A 46 1.16 -27.82 42.36
N ASP A 47 0.22 -28.73 42.13
CA ASP A 47 0.15 -29.61 40.96
C ASP A 47 -0.85 -29.14 39.90
N HIS A 48 -1.50 -27.99 40.09
CA HIS A 48 -2.47 -27.48 39.13
C HIS A 48 -1.86 -26.33 38.29
N GLY A 49 -2.07 -26.35 36.97
CA GLY A 49 -1.51 -25.34 36.05
C GLY A 49 -2.09 -23.93 36.19
N VAL A 50 -3.38 -23.79 36.58
CA VAL A 50 -4.08 -22.48 36.60
C VAL A 50 -3.43 -21.43 37.53
N PRO A 51 -3.13 -21.72 38.81
CA PRO A 51 -2.43 -20.76 39.68
C PRO A 51 -1.06 -20.37 39.13
N LEU A 52 -0.35 -21.32 38.50
CA LEU A 52 0.98 -21.10 37.91
C LEU A 52 0.90 -20.16 36.70
N ALA A 53 -0.11 -20.33 35.84
CA ALA A 53 -0.37 -19.44 34.71
C ALA A 53 -0.78 -18.04 35.15
N ALA A 54 -1.66 -17.93 36.16
CA ALA A 54 -2.08 -16.64 36.70
C ALA A 54 -0.90 -15.90 37.36
N TRP A 55 0.00 -16.62 38.02
CA TRP A 55 1.24 -16.07 38.55
C TRP A 55 2.22 -15.63 37.46
N ALA A 56 2.37 -16.43 36.40
CA ALA A 56 3.18 -16.03 35.25
C ALA A 56 2.67 -14.73 34.61
N TRP A 57 1.36 -14.60 34.44
CA TRP A 57 0.74 -13.36 33.96
C TRP A 57 1.00 -12.18 34.91
N PHE A 58 0.89 -12.38 36.22
CA PHE A 58 1.18 -11.35 37.23
C PHE A 58 2.64 -10.87 37.16
N LEU A 59 3.60 -11.79 36.99
CA LEU A 59 5.00 -11.45 36.79
C LEU A 59 5.21 -10.66 35.49
N ALA A 60 4.62 -11.10 34.38
CA ALA A 60 4.72 -10.39 33.10
C ALA A 60 4.12 -8.98 33.16
N ARG A 61 3.05 -8.78 33.93
CA ARG A 61 2.47 -7.45 34.20
C ARG A 61 3.45 -6.54 34.94
N ASN A 62 4.24 -7.10 35.85
CA ASN A 62 5.30 -6.41 36.58
C ASN A 62 6.64 -6.41 35.83
N GLU A 63 6.61 -6.67 34.51
CA GLU A 63 7.76 -6.67 33.60
C GLU A 63 8.84 -7.74 33.89
N ASP A 64 8.57 -8.70 34.79
CA ASP A 64 9.41 -9.89 34.98
C ASP A 64 9.04 -10.97 33.96
N TYR A 65 9.45 -10.76 32.71
CA TYR A 65 9.17 -11.66 31.61
C TYR A 65 9.93 -12.99 31.70
N VAL A 66 11.15 -12.99 32.27
CA VAL A 66 11.94 -14.21 32.44
C VAL A 66 11.28 -15.13 33.48
N GLY A 67 10.86 -14.57 34.62
CA GLY A 67 10.07 -15.27 35.61
C GLY A 67 8.75 -15.76 35.03
N ALA A 68 8.02 -14.90 34.29
CA ALA A 68 6.77 -15.28 33.64
C ALA A 68 6.92 -16.49 32.71
N ILE A 69 7.94 -16.52 31.84
CA ILE A 69 8.20 -17.65 30.93
C ILE A 69 8.44 -18.95 31.71
N ALA A 70 9.23 -18.89 32.79
CA ALA A 70 9.54 -20.06 33.61
C ALA A 70 8.29 -20.63 34.29
N TRP A 71 7.45 -19.76 34.88
CA TRP A 71 6.20 -20.19 35.51
C TRP A 71 5.14 -20.64 34.49
N GLN A 72 5.04 -19.96 33.34
CA GLN A 72 4.12 -20.35 32.27
C GLN A 72 4.49 -21.71 31.68
N THR A 73 5.78 -22.03 31.59
CA THR A 73 6.26 -23.36 31.17
C THR A 73 5.75 -24.44 32.14
N LYS A 74 5.94 -24.24 33.45
CA LYS A 74 5.39 -25.16 34.46
C LYS A 74 3.86 -25.26 34.39
N ALA A 75 3.18 -24.17 34.08
CA ALA A 75 1.73 -24.16 33.93
C ALA A 75 1.29 -25.05 32.76
N ILE A 76 1.96 -24.95 31.61
CA ILE A 76 1.71 -25.78 30.42
C ILE A 76 2.00 -27.26 30.73
N ASP A 77 3.06 -27.55 31.49
CA ASP A 77 3.43 -28.93 31.83
C ASP A 77 2.42 -29.60 32.78
N LYS A 78 1.79 -28.82 33.67
CA LYS A 78 0.93 -29.31 34.75
C LYS A 78 -0.56 -29.10 34.55
N GLY A 79 -0.98 -28.32 33.56
CA GLY A 79 -2.40 -28.04 33.37
C GLY A 79 -3.04 -28.73 32.17
N PRO A 80 -4.36 -28.63 32.06
CA PRO A 80 -5.14 -29.34 31.05
C PRO A 80 -4.71 -29.01 29.61
N ASP A 81 -4.81 -30.00 28.72
CA ASP A 81 -4.47 -29.85 27.30
C ASP A 81 -5.29 -28.76 26.59
N GLU A 82 -6.53 -28.52 27.04
CA GLU A 82 -7.39 -27.45 26.49
C GLU A 82 -6.79 -26.04 26.64
N PHE A 83 -5.94 -25.81 27.64
CA PHE A 83 -5.26 -24.53 27.82
C PHE A 83 -3.92 -24.45 27.10
N ARG A 84 -3.40 -25.56 26.56
CA ARG A 84 -2.07 -25.63 25.94
C ARG A 84 -1.86 -24.57 24.87
N ALA A 85 -2.83 -24.38 23.98
CA ALA A 85 -2.75 -23.38 22.91
C ALA A 85 -2.74 -21.94 23.44
N MET A 86 -3.62 -21.65 24.42
CA MET A 86 -3.72 -20.32 25.02
C MET A 86 -2.47 -19.96 25.84
N TRP A 87 -2.01 -20.88 26.69
CA TRP A 87 -0.84 -20.68 27.53
C TRP A 87 0.47 -20.69 26.75
N GLY A 88 0.59 -21.51 25.70
CA GLY A 88 1.71 -21.45 24.77
C GLY A 88 1.76 -20.10 24.05
N ALA A 89 0.61 -19.60 23.58
CA ALA A 89 0.53 -18.28 22.96
C ALA A 89 0.91 -17.14 23.93
N GLN A 90 0.50 -17.22 25.20
CA GLN A 90 0.92 -16.28 26.25
C GLN A 90 2.42 -16.35 26.50
N ARG A 91 3.00 -17.55 26.60
CA ARG A 91 4.44 -17.73 26.78
C ARG A 91 5.23 -17.16 25.60
N ALA A 92 4.76 -17.39 24.37
CA ALA A 92 5.34 -16.79 23.18
C ALA A 92 5.29 -15.25 23.28
N GLY A 93 4.17 -14.65 23.68
CA GLY A 93 4.07 -13.21 23.94
C GLY A 93 5.07 -12.72 25.01
N PHE A 94 5.26 -13.46 26.10
CA PHE A 94 6.27 -13.13 27.12
C PHE A 94 7.70 -13.16 26.54
N ARG A 95 8.01 -14.11 25.64
CA ARG A 95 9.29 -14.13 24.91
C ARG A 95 9.50 -12.88 24.07
N PHE A 96 8.47 -12.40 23.36
CA PHE A 96 8.54 -11.13 22.61
C PHE A 96 8.91 -9.96 23.52
N ARG A 97 8.27 -9.87 24.68
CA ARG A 97 8.53 -8.82 25.67
C ARG A 97 9.90 -8.95 26.34
N ALA A 98 10.42 -10.16 26.45
CA ALA A 98 11.80 -10.44 26.89
C ALA A 98 12.87 -10.20 25.80
N GLY A 99 12.48 -9.87 24.56
CA GLY A 99 13.39 -9.69 23.42
C GLY A 99 13.73 -10.97 22.64
N ASP A 100 13.19 -12.13 23.04
CA ASP A 100 13.33 -13.40 22.33
C ASP A 100 12.25 -13.57 21.26
N TRP A 101 12.27 -12.70 20.25
CA TRP A 101 11.28 -12.72 19.17
C TRP A 101 11.37 -13.98 18.31
N GLN A 102 12.59 -14.52 18.13
CA GLN A 102 12.81 -15.75 17.37
C GLN A 102 12.18 -16.96 18.06
N GLY A 103 12.38 -17.09 19.38
CA GLY A 103 11.73 -18.12 20.17
C GLY A 103 10.21 -17.98 20.16
N GLY A 104 9.69 -16.76 20.32
CA GLY A 104 8.24 -16.49 20.27
C GLY A 104 7.60 -16.86 18.93
N PHE A 105 8.20 -16.47 17.81
CA PHE A 105 7.68 -16.82 16.48
C PHE A 105 7.71 -18.31 16.19
N ARG A 106 8.78 -19.01 16.61
CA ARG A 106 8.88 -20.46 16.48
C ARG A 106 7.77 -21.15 17.26
N GLU A 107 7.56 -20.72 18.50
CA GLU A 107 6.51 -21.28 19.36
C GLU A 107 5.10 -21.06 18.78
N PHE A 108 4.81 -19.88 18.24
CA PHE A 108 3.55 -19.67 17.52
C PHE A 108 3.39 -20.59 16.31
N ARG A 109 4.45 -20.84 15.53
CA ARG A 109 4.38 -21.78 14.41
C ARG A 109 4.05 -23.19 14.89
N GLU A 110 4.77 -23.69 15.90
CA GLU A 110 4.57 -25.02 16.45
C GLU A 110 3.13 -25.20 16.94
N LEU A 111 2.54 -24.18 17.57
CA LEU A 111 1.15 -24.19 18.01
C LEU A 111 0.16 -24.21 16.83
N ILE A 112 0.42 -23.44 15.76
CA ILE A 112 -0.40 -23.41 14.54
C ILE A 112 -0.32 -24.74 13.78
N GLU A 113 0.86 -25.37 13.74
CA GLU A 113 1.07 -26.67 13.10
C GLU A 113 0.41 -27.80 13.89
N ALA A 114 0.46 -27.75 15.22
CA ALA A 114 -0.14 -28.74 16.10
C ALA A 114 -1.68 -28.74 16.03
N ASP A 115 -2.29 -27.55 15.99
CA ASP A 115 -3.74 -27.40 15.79
C ASP A 115 -4.06 -26.28 14.80
N PRO A 116 -4.13 -26.60 13.50
CA PRO A 116 -4.42 -25.61 12.47
C PRO A 116 -5.81 -25.00 12.58
N ALA A 117 -6.75 -25.62 13.29
CA ALA A 117 -8.12 -25.10 13.45
C ALA A 117 -8.24 -24.11 14.62
N ASN A 118 -7.25 -24.07 15.52
CA ASN A 118 -7.25 -23.14 16.65
C ASN A 118 -6.94 -21.70 16.18
N PRO A 119 -7.83 -20.72 16.43
CA PRO A 119 -7.59 -19.32 16.09
C PRO A 119 -6.61 -18.64 17.05
N VAL A 120 -6.45 -19.13 18.28
CA VAL A 120 -5.76 -18.42 19.37
C VAL A 120 -4.29 -18.10 19.03
N PRO A 121 -3.47 -19.07 18.54
CA PRO A 121 -2.08 -18.77 18.21
C PRO A 121 -1.94 -17.73 17.09
N ARG A 122 -2.85 -17.73 16.10
CA ARG A 122 -2.85 -16.76 14.99
C ARG A 122 -3.21 -15.36 15.46
N ILE A 123 -4.24 -15.24 16.30
CA ILE A 123 -4.64 -13.95 16.90
C ILE A 123 -3.51 -13.40 17.77
N ALA A 124 -2.89 -14.23 18.60
CA ALA A 124 -1.78 -13.77 19.43
C ALA A 124 -0.58 -13.34 18.58
N ARG A 125 -0.20 -14.14 17.57
CA ARG A 125 0.88 -13.82 16.64
C ARG A 125 0.59 -12.54 15.84
N SER A 126 -0.66 -12.29 15.45
CA SER A 126 -1.02 -11.07 14.71
C SER A 126 -0.81 -9.80 15.52
N PHE A 127 -1.12 -9.82 16.83
CA PHE A 127 -0.82 -8.71 17.71
C PHE A 127 0.68 -8.45 17.80
N GLU A 128 1.50 -9.50 17.92
CA GLU A 128 2.96 -9.34 17.98
C GLU A 128 3.56 -8.86 16.65
N MET A 129 3.09 -9.37 15.51
CA MET A 129 3.48 -8.87 14.19
C MET A 129 3.17 -7.38 14.04
N ARG A 130 1.96 -6.96 14.43
CA ARG A 130 1.54 -5.55 14.37
C ARG A 130 2.32 -4.66 15.35
N SER A 131 2.67 -5.17 16.53
CA SER A 131 3.44 -4.42 17.53
C SER A 131 4.86 -4.11 17.03
N MET A 132 5.42 -5.00 16.19
CA MET A 132 6.71 -4.76 15.54
C MET A 132 6.61 -3.90 14.27
N GLY A 133 5.41 -3.69 13.71
CA GLY A 133 5.18 -2.89 12.50
C GLY A 133 4.82 -3.70 11.24
N ASP A 134 4.77 -5.03 11.34
CA ASP A 134 4.32 -5.93 10.26
C ASP A 134 2.78 -5.98 10.21
N HIS A 135 2.16 -4.86 9.83
CA HIS A 135 0.71 -4.73 9.84
C HIS A 135 0.01 -5.68 8.86
N VAL A 136 0.59 -5.90 7.68
CA VAL A 136 0.01 -6.75 6.63
C VAL A 136 -0.05 -8.20 7.10
N SER A 137 1.03 -8.74 7.67
CA SER A 137 1.02 -10.12 8.16
C SER A 137 0.06 -10.31 9.32
N GLY A 138 0.05 -9.36 10.25
CA GLY A 138 -0.83 -9.46 11.40
C GLY A 138 -2.30 -9.41 10.99
N GLU A 139 -2.68 -8.50 10.10
CA GLU A 139 -4.06 -8.44 9.62
C GLU A 139 -4.45 -9.72 8.85
N LEU A 140 -3.54 -10.28 8.04
CA LEU A 140 -3.77 -11.57 7.40
C LEU A 140 -4.04 -12.69 8.41
N ASP A 141 -3.19 -12.85 9.43
CA ASP A 141 -3.37 -13.88 10.47
C ASP A 141 -4.68 -13.71 11.24
N GLU A 142 -5.04 -12.48 11.58
CA GLU A 142 -6.30 -12.15 12.23
C GLU A 142 -7.50 -12.54 11.36
N MET A 143 -7.43 -12.29 10.05
CA MET A 143 -8.50 -12.63 9.13
C MET A 143 -8.62 -14.13 8.86
N PHE A 144 -7.50 -14.84 8.77
CA PHE A 144 -7.52 -16.30 8.78
C PHE A 144 -8.19 -16.83 10.06
N ALA A 145 -7.88 -16.25 11.22
CA ALA A 145 -8.51 -16.62 12.48
C ALA A 145 -10.03 -16.38 12.46
N MET A 146 -10.49 -15.21 12.01
CA MET A 146 -11.92 -14.89 11.87
C MET A 146 -12.63 -15.79 10.87
N HIS A 147 -11.96 -16.18 9.79
CA HIS A 147 -12.51 -17.09 8.79
C HIS A 147 -12.74 -18.49 9.36
N MET A 148 -11.77 -19.03 10.10
CA MET A 148 -11.88 -20.37 10.69
C MET A 148 -13.02 -20.49 11.69
N VAL A 149 -13.29 -19.45 12.49
CA VAL A 149 -14.40 -19.44 13.44
C VAL A 149 -15.76 -19.10 12.80
N GLY A 150 -15.82 -18.93 11.48
CA GLY A 150 -17.05 -18.65 10.74
C GLY A 150 -17.56 -17.20 10.87
N HIS A 151 -16.80 -16.31 11.52
CA HIS A 151 -17.14 -14.89 11.62
C HIS A 151 -16.83 -14.10 10.35
N LEU A 152 -15.96 -14.64 9.47
CA LEU A 152 -15.62 -14.05 8.19
C LEU A 152 -15.92 -15.01 7.05
N GLN A 153 -16.74 -14.57 6.08
CA GLN A 153 -17.04 -15.35 4.89
C GLN A 153 -15.81 -15.43 3.97
N THR A 154 -15.67 -16.52 3.22
CA THR A 154 -14.56 -16.72 2.27
C THR A 154 -14.44 -15.57 1.27
N SER A 155 -15.58 -15.07 0.77
CA SER A 155 -15.61 -13.91 -0.15
C SER A 155 -15.03 -12.64 0.48
N GLN A 156 -15.24 -12.42 1.77
CA GLN A 156 -14.70 -11.27 2.49
C GLN A 156 -13.19 -11.41 2.71
N LEU A 157 -12.71 -12.63 3.00
CA LEU A 157 -11.28 -12.94 3.05
C LEU A 157 -10.60 -12.66 1.71
N PHE A 158 -11.24 -13.05 0.61
CA PHE A 158 -10.73 -12.84 -0.75
C PHE A 158 -10.73 -11.38 -1.17
N GLU A 159 -11.78 -10.64 -0.84
CA GLU A 159 -11.80 -9.19 -1.02
C GLU A 159 -10.73 -8.48 -0.20
N PHE A 160 -10.48 -8.96 1.01
CA PHE A 160 -9.39 -8.44 1.82
C PHE A 160 -8.03 -8.68 1.19
N PHE A 161 -7.75 -9.90 0.71
CA PHE A 161 -6.52 -10.16 -0.04
C PHE A 161 -6.40 -9.17 -1.19
N ARG A 162 -7.46 -9.00 -2.00
CA ARG A 162 -7.47 -8.09 -3.15
C ARG A 162 -7.17 -6.63 -2.77
N GLN A 163 -7.57 -6.19 -1.59
CA GLN A 163 -7.45 -4.80 -1.15
C GLN A 163 -6.16 -4.51 -0.37
N ASN A 164 -5.70 -5.46 0.46
CA ASN A 164 -4.66 -5.22 1.48
C ASN A 164 -3.40 -6.05 1.26
N VAL A 165 -3.47 -7.12 0.47
CA VAL A 165 -2.28 -7.72 -0.11
C VAL A 165 -2.17 -7.14 -1.52
N PRO A 166 -1.36 -6.09 -1.72
CA PRO A 166 -1.08 -5.67 -3.08
C PRO A 166 -0.47 -6.87 -3.82
N PHE A 167 -1.20 -7.41 -4.78
CA PHE A 167 -0.70 -8.45 -5.69
C PHE A 167 -1.22 -8.13 -7.10
N SER A 168 -0.33 -8.18 -8.08
CA SER A 168 -0.71 -8.16 -9.50
C SER A 168 -0.89 -9.58 -10.06
N THR A 169 -0.35 -10.59 -9.37
CA THR A 169 -0.38 -12.00 -9.76
C THR A 169 -0.55 -12.90 -8.53
N LEU A 170 -1.07 -14.11 -8.71
CA LEU A 170 -1.21 -15.10 -7.64
C LEU A 170 0.14 -15.44 -6.97
N ASP A 171 1.24 -15.38 -7.73
CA ASP A 171 2.59 -15.62 -7.21
C ASP A 171 3.04 -14.56 -6.20
N ARG A 172 2.55 -13.33 -6.32
CA ARG A 172 2.77 -12.26 -5.34
C ARG A 172 1.98 -12.51 -4.05
N LEU A 173 0.76 -13.05 -4.13
CA LEU A 173 0.03 -13.50 -2.93
C LEU A 173 0.77 -14.65 -2.21
N LYS A 174 1.35 -15.60 -2.95
CA LYS A 174 2.19 -16.66 -2.38
C LYS A 174 3.36 -16.10 -1.57
N ALA A 175 4.00 -15.02 -2.03
CA ALA A 175 5.08 -14.35 -1.30
C ALA A 175 4.68 -13.93 0.12
N SER A 176 3.51 -13.31 0.27
CA SER A 176 2.98 -12.93 1.58
C SER A 176 2.66 -14.13 2.47
N LEU A 177 2.23 -15.25 1.89
CA LEU A 177 1.90 -16.47 2.63
C LEU A 177 3.13 -17.28 3.05
N PHE A 178 4.25 -17.17 2.33
CA PHE A 178 5.53 -17.73 2.81
C PHE A 178 5.91 -17.09 4.14
N VAL A 179 5.78 -15.76 4.27
CA VAL A 179 6.08 -15.06 5.53
C VAL A 179 5.13 -15.47 6.66
N LEU A 180 3.86 -15.80 6.38
CA LEU A 180 2.96 -16.32 7.42
C LEU A 180 3.30 -17.75 7.84
N SER A 181 3.82 -18.55 6.91
CA SER A 181 4.30 -19.90 7.19
C SER A 181 5.57 -19.84 8.04
N ASP A 182 6.49 -18.95 7.69
CA ASP A 182 7.71 -18.69 8.43
C ASP A 182 8.05 -17.18 8.50
N PRO A 183 7.67 -16.50 9.60
CA PRO A 183 8.03 -15.08 9.79
C PRO A 183 9.52 -14.83 10.04
N LEU A 184 10.31 -15.89 10.22
CA LEU A 184 11.76 -15.85 10.43
C LEU A 184 12.53 -16.28 9.16
N ASP A 185 11.85 -16.64 8.08
CA ASP A 185 12.51 -16.92 6.80
C ASP A 185 12.91 -15.60 6.14
N ALA A 186 14.20 -15.30 6.23
CA ALA A 186 14.78 -14.14 5.58
C ALA A 186 14.49 -14.12 4.07
N THR A 187 14.51 -15.27 3.40
CA THR A 187 14.23 -15.36 1.95
C THR A 187 12.79 -14.97 1.63
N ALA A 188 11.83 -15.45 2.43
CA ALA A 188 10.43 -15.07 2.31
C ALA A 188 10.23 -13.56 2.53
N ARG A 189 10.91 -13.00 3.53
CA ARG A 189 10.91 -11.55 3.80
C ARG A 189 11.52 -10.74 2.67
N ILE A 190 12.64 -11.16 2.09
CA ILE A 190 13.27 -10.49 0.94
C ILE A 190 12.33 -10.49 -0.26
N HIS A 191 11.73 -11.65 -0.56
CA HIS A 191 10.74 -11.77 -1.64
C HIS A 191 9.58 -10.80 -1.49
N ARG A 192 9.00 -10.74 -0.29
CA ARG A 192 7.89 -9.85 -0.01
C ARG A 192 8.31 -8.38 -0.02
N GLY A 193 9.50 -8.07 0.48
CA GLY A 193 10.07 -6.72 0.43
C GLY A 193 10.25 -6.22 -1.00
N GLU A 194 10.82 -7.04 -1.88
CA GLU A 194 10.97 -6.70 -3.30
C GLU A 194 9.63 -6.60 -4.03
N MET A 195 8.65 -7.43 -3.65
CA MET A 195 7.29 -7.29 -4.13
C MET A 195 6.71 -5.92 -3.73
N PHE A 196 6.81 -5.52 -2.46
CA PHE A 196 6.37 -4.20 -2.01
C PHE A 196 7.08 -3.06 -2.75
N MET A 197 8.36 -3.21 -3.08
CA MET A 197 9.08 -2.26 -3.94
C MET A 197 8.47 -2.16 -5.33
N ALA A 198 8.26 -3.29 -6.01
CA ALA A 198 7.67 -3.33 -7.35
C ALA A 198 6.27 -2.72 -7.41
N MET A 199 5.57 -2.64 -6.28
CA MET A 199 4.23 -2.07 -6.16
C MET A 199 4.23 -0.63 -5.64
N GLY A 200 5.41 -0.03 -5.45
CA GLY A 200 5.57 1.36 -5.04
C GLY A 200 5.29 1.61 -3.56
N SER A 201 5.47 0.59 -2.71
CA SER A 201 5.31 0.66 -1.25
C SER A 201 6.68 0.52 -0.54
N PRO A 202 7.60 1.48 -0.68
CA PRO A 202 8.98 1.35 -0.22
C PRO A 202 9.12 1.29 1.30
N GLN A 203 8.17 1.81 2.06
CA GLN A 203 8.20 1.73 3.53
C GLN A 203 7.96 0.30 4.01
N ALA A 204 6.96 -0.39 3.44
CA ALA A 204 6.68 -1.79 3.74
C ALA A 204 7.84 -2.69 3.27
N ALA A 205 8.39 -2.38 2.09
CA ALA A 205 9.57 -3.06 1.58
C ALA A 205 10.80 -2.92 2.48
N PHE A 206 11.10 -1.68 2.90
CA PHE A 206 12.24 -1.40 3.77
C PHE A 206 12.11 -2.14 5.09
N TYR A 207 10.90 -2.23 5.64
CA TYR A 207 10.65 -2.99 6.87
C TYR A 207 10.95 -4.49 6.71
N ASP A 208 10.44 -5.13 5.66
CA ASP A 208 10.70 -6.55 5.38
C ASP A 208 12.19 -6.84 5.13
N LEU A 209 12.85 -5.98 4.36
CA LEU A 209 14.27 -6.09 4.07
C LEU A 209 15.12 -5.84 5.33
N HIS A 210 14.71 -4.92 6.19
CA HIS A 210 15.36 -4.68 7.47
C HIS A 210 15.26 -5.90 8.40
N LEU A 211 14.08 -6.52 8.50
CA LEU A 211 13.93 -7.77 9.25
C LEU A 211 14.77 -8.89 8.64
N ALA A 212 14.85 -8.98 7.31
CA ALA A 212 15.72 -9.95 6.64
C ALA A 212 17.21 -9.71 6.95
N ASP A 213 17.66 -8.45 7.03
CA ASP A 213 19.04 -8.11 7.43
C ASP A 213 19.32 -8.48 8.89
N VAL A 214 18.34 -8.30 9.80
CA VAL A 214 18.45 -8.77 11.19
C VAL A 214 18.61 -10.30 11.25
N LEU A 215 17.93 -11.03 10.36
CA LEU A 215 17.98 -12.50 10.30
C LEU A 215 19.24 -13.01 9.57
N GLN A 216 19.73 -12.29 8.57
CA GLN A 216 20.93 -12.59 7.78
C GLN A 216 21.90 -11.41 7.81
N PRO A 217 22.55 -11.15 8.96
CA PRO A 217 23.46 -10.02 9.10
C PRO A 217 24.65 -10.19 8.14
N ARG A 218 25.11 -9.07 7.58
CA ARG A 218 26.24 -8.98 6.62
C ARG A 218 25.93 -9.46 5.20
N ASN A 219 24.66 -9.57 4.82
CA ASN A 219 24.30 -9.74 3.42
C ASN A 219 24.48 -8.40 2.67
N LEU A 220 25.60 -8.27 1.96
CA LEU A 220 25.95 -7.05 1.22
C LEU A 220 24.90 -6.67 0.16
N GLY A 221 24.24 -7.66 -0.45
CA GLY A 221 23.16 -7.43 -1.42
C GLY A 221 21.97 -6.74 -0.76
N LEU A 222 21.54 -7.21 0.42
CA LEU A 222 20.45 -6.60 1.19
C LEU A 222 20.80 -5.20 1.69
N MET A 223 22.01 -5.00 2.20
CA MET A 223 22.46 -3.69 2.66
C MET A 223 22.48 -2.67 1.51
N ALA A 224 23.05 -3.06 0.36
CA ALA A 224 23.04 -2.21 -0.83
C ALA A 224 21.62 -1.92 -1.30
N ARG A 225 20.73 -2.91 -1.23
CA ARG A 225 19.33 -2.76 -1.62
C ARG A 225 18.56 -1.82 -0.70
N MET A 226 18.71 -1.95 0.61
CA MET A 226 18.09 -1.04 1.58
C MET A 226 18.59 0.40 1.42
N GLU A 227 19.88 0.59 1.12
CA GLU A 227 20.44 1.92 0.86
C GLU A 227 19.92 2.50 -0.46
N ASP A 228 19.78 1.69 -1.51
CA ASP A 228 19.17 2.11 -2.76
C ASP A 228 17.73 2.59 -2.56
N ILE A 229 16.94 1.85 -1.76
CA ILE A 229 15.58 2.26 -1.37
C ILE A 229 15.59 3.56 -0.56
N ARG A 230 16.55 3.73 0.36
CA ARG A 230 16.67 4.96 1.16
C ARG A 230 17.01 6.18 0.30
N VAL A 231 17.89 6.01 -0.69
CA VAL A 231 18.38 7.11 -1.54
C VAL A 231 17.42 7.42 -2.68
N ARG A 232 16.89 6.40 -3.36
CA ARG A 232 16.04 6.54 -4.56
C ARG A 232 14.55 6.43 -4.26
N GLY A 233 14.17 6.00 -3.06
CA GLY A 233 12.78 5.86 -2.63
C GLY A 233 12.01 4.87 -3.50
N ILE A 234 10.80 5.27 -3.91
CA ILE A 234 9.92 4.49 -4.80
C ILE A 234 10.59 4.17 -6.15
N MET A 235 11.65 4.89 -6.54
CA MET A 235 12.31 4.79 -7.84
C MET A 235 13.55 3.88 -7.82
N ALA A 236 13.70 3.02 -6.80
CA ALA A 236 14.77 2.03 -6.76
C ALA A 236 14.64 1.05 -7.94
N ASP A 237 15.75 0.77 -8.61
CA ASP A 237 15.78 -0.13 -9.78
C ASP A 237 15.39 -1.56 -9.36
N PRO A 238 15.08 -2.50 -10.26
CA PRO A 238 14.95 -3.91 -9.89
C PRO A 238 16.20 -4.41 -9.13
N PRO A 239 16.08 -5.45 -8.28
CA PRO A 239 17.20 -5.94 -7.51
C PRO A 239 18.36 -6.33 -8.45
N LEU A 240 19.59 -5.98 -8.05
CA LEU A 240 20.82 -6.28 -8.80
C LEU A 240 21.16 -7.79 -8.80
N TYR A 241 20.40 -8.59 -8.06
CA TYR A 241 20.56 -10.02 -7.88
C TYR A 241 19.21 -10.72 -8.00
N ASP A 242 19.22 -11.97 -8.44
CA ASP A 242 18.01 -12.79 -8.46
C ASP A 242 17.56 -13.12 -7.04
N VAL A 243 16.29 -12.85 -6.77
CA VAL A 243 15.68 -13.20 -5.49
C VAL A 243 15.31 -14.68 -5.52
N ALA A 244 16.10 -15.51 -4.82
CA ALA A 244 15.91 -16.96 -4.78
C ALA A 244 14.57 -17.33 -4.13
N VAL A 245 13.73 -18.15 -4.77
CA VAL A 245 12.40 -18.55 -4.26
C VAL A 245 12.50 -19.08 -2.81
N PRO A 246 11.58 -18.72 -1.90
CA PRO A 246 11.64 -19.18 -0.51
C PRO A 246 11.64 -20.71 -0.44
N VAL A 247 12.46 -21.26 0.45
CA VAL A 247 12.58 -22.72 0.66
C VAL A 247 11.48 -23.23 1.59
N THR A 248 10.89 -22.34 2.41
CA THR A 248 9.84 -22.70 3.35
C THR A 248 8.55 -23.10 2.62
N PRO A 249 8.02 -24.31 2.87
CA PRO A 249 6.77 -24.72 2.28
C PRO A 249 5.63 -23.90 2.88
N ILE A 250 4.63 -23.61 2.05
CA ILE A 250 3.40 -22.98 2.51
C ILE A 250 2.66 -23.98 3.40
N LEU A 251 2.22 -23.56 4.59
CA LEU A 251 1.43 -24.42 5.46
C LEU A 251 0.15 -24.89 4.73
N PRO A 252 -0.28 -26.16 4.88
CA PRO A 252 -1.40 -26.72 4.11
C PRO A 252 -2.70 -25.90 4.17
N ALA A 253 -2.95 -25.23 5.30
CA ALA A 253 -4.09 -24.34 5.47
C ALA A 253 -4.05 -23.13 4.51
N TYR A 254 -2.89 -22.51 4.34
CA TYR A 254 -2.71 -21.38 3.42
C TYR A 254 -2.71 -21.83 1.95
N ASP A 255 -2.15 -23.01 1.67
CA ASP A 255 -2.14 -23.61 0.34
C ASP A 255 -3.56 -23.95 -0.15
N ARG A 256 -4.44 -24.43 0.74
CA ARG A 256 -5.88 -24.58 0.42
C ARG A 256 -6.50 -23.24 0.05
N VAL A 257 -6.29 -22.21 0.86
CA VAL A 257 -6.86 -20.88 0.59
C VAL A 257 -6.33 -20.27 -0.71
N LEU A 258 -5.06 -20.49 -1.05
CA LEU A 258 -4.51 -20.11 -2.35
C LEU A 258 -5.22 -20.78 -3.52
N ARG A 259 -5.49 -22.09 -3.43
CA ARG A 259 -6.24 -22.82 -4.47
C ARG A 259 -7.67 -22.30 -4.61
N ASP A 260 -8.34 -22.11 -3.48
CA ASP A 260 -9.72 -21.60 -3.47
C ASP A 260 -9.76 -20.17 -4.03
N PHE A 261 -8.75 -19.35 -3.70
CA PHE A 261 -8.62 -17.99 -4.22
C PHE A 261 -8.30 -17.97 -5.72
N ALA A 262 -7.43 -18.85 -6.20
CA ALA A 262 -7.15 -18.99 -7.63
C ALA A 262 -8.42 -19.35 -8.41
N THR A 263 -9.18 -20.32 -7.90
CA THR A 263 -10.47 -20.70 -8.47
C THR A 263 -11.45 -19.52 -8.48
N PHE A 264 -11.49 -18.74 -7.40
CA PHE A 264 -12.30 -17.53 -7.33
C PHE A 264 -11.89 -16.47 -8.37
N LEU A 265 -10.59 -16.25 -8.58
CA LEU A 265 -10.11 -15.35 -9.64
C LEU A 265 -10.59 -15.78 -11.03
N ASP A 266 -10.63 -17.08 -11.30
CA ASP A 266 -11.15 -17.62 -12.56
C ASP A 266 -12.65 -17.38 -12.73
N THR A 267 -13.41 -17.25 -11.62
CA THR A 267 -14.84 -16.95 -11.66
C THR A 267 -15.15 -15.47 -11.85
N ILE A 268 -14.22 -14.57 -11.55
CA ILE A 268 -14.39 -13.15 -11.83
C ILE A 268 -14.24 -12.98 -13.35
N PRO A 269 -15.26 -12.53 -14.08
CA PRO A 269 -15.11 -12.19 -15.48
C PRO A 269 -14.18 -10.99 -15.59
N ILE A 270 -12.88 -11.25 -15.71
CA ILE A 270 -11.92 -10.25 -16.13
C ILE A 270 -12.37 -9.87 -17.53
N PRO A 271 -12.82 -8.62 -17.79
CA PRO A 271 -13.12 -8.22 -19.15
C PRO A 271 -11.88 -8.57 -19.98
N PRO A 272 -12.04 -9.29 -21.11
CA PRO A 272 -10.89 -9.81 -21.85
C PRO A 272 -9.91 -8.66 -22.08
N GLN A 273 -8.62 -8.95 -21.92
CA GLN A 273 -7.54 -8.07 -22.35
C GLN A 273 -7.54 -7.93 -23.88
N ARG A 274 -8.66 -7.58 -24.50
CA ARG A 274 -8.65 -6.75 -25.69
C ARG A 274 -8.34 -5.35 -25.21
N GLY A 275 -7.08 -5.14 -24.83
CA GLY A 275 -6.48 -3.85 -25.08
C GLY A 275 -6.81 -3.55 -26.53
N VAL A 276 -7.59 -2.51 -26.77
CA VAL A 276 -7.67 -1.94 -28.11
C VAL A 276 -6.20 -1.70 -28.46
N GLN A 277 -5.65 -2.45 -29.43
CA GLN A 277 -4.29 -2.23 -29.92
C GLN A 277 -4.30 -0.85 -30.59
N LEU A 278 -4.23 0.20 -29.78
CA LEU A 278 -4.03 1.55 -30.20
C LEU A 278 -2.52 1.68 -30.44
N GLY A 279 -1.99 0.96 -31.43
CA GLY A 279 -0.55 0.81 -31.64
C GLY A 279 0.21 2.14 -31.82
N TRP A 280 -0.49 3.23 -32.11
CA TRP A 280 0.07 4.59 -32.13
C TRP A 280 0.00 5.29 -30.77
N VAL A 281 -1.06 5.05 -29.99
CA VAL A 281 -1.21 5.57 -28.61
C VAL A 281 -0.20 4.88 -27.68
N GLU A 282 -0.02 3.57 -27.78
CA GLU A 282 0.98 2.84 -26.97
C GLU A 282 2.43 3.31 -27.23
N LYS A 283 2.74 3.71 -28.47
CA LYS A 283 4.05 4.30 -28.83
C LYS A 283 4.25 5.69 -28.23
N PHE A 284 3.19 6.50 -28.17
CA PHE A 284 3.26 7.87 -27.65
C PHE A 284 3.18 7.95 -26.12
N PHE A 285 2.37 7.09 -25.50
CA PHE A 285 2.11 7.09 -24.06
C PHE A 285 2.93 6.03 -23.30
N GLY A 286 3.60 5.11 -24.02
CA GLY A 286 4.40 4.02 -23.46
C GLY A 286 3.60 2.72 -23.31
N ARG A 287 4.27 1.57 -23.46
CA ARG A 287 3.69 0.25 -23.14
C ARG A 287 3.46 0.14 -21.64
N ALA A 288 2.26 -0.26 -21.24
CA ALA A 288 2.08 -1.05 -20.03
C ALA A 288 2.81 -2.38 -20.28
N SER A 289 3.89 -2.68 -19.55
CA SER A 289 4.37 -4.07 -19.51
C SER A 289 3.34 -4.88 -18.73
N ALA A 290 3.26 -6.19 -19.00
CA ALA A 290 2.31 -7.09 -18.35
C ALA A 290 2.42 -7.09 -16.81
N ASP A 291 3.56 -6.64 -16.27
CA ASP A 291 3.92 -6.79 -14.85
C ASP A 291 4.19 -5.48 -14.10
N ALA A 292 4.09 -4.32 -14.76
CA ALA A 292 4.28 -3.01 -14.13
C ALA A 292 2.95 -2.26 -14.02
N PRO A 293 2.59 -1.70 -12.84
CA PRO A 293 1.47 -0.77 -12.77
C PRO A 293 1.76 0.42 -13.69
N PHE A 294 0.70 0.91 -14.34
CA PHE A 294 0.69 2.09 -15.23
C PHE A 294 1.74 3.12 -14.81
N ASP A 295 2.82 3.29 -15.58
CA ASP A 295 3.89 4.24 -15.26
C ASP A 295 3.38 5.66 -15.50
N LEU A 296 2.65 6.17 -14.51
CA LEU A 296 1.99 7.47 -14.56
C LEU A 296 2.98 8.61 -14.82
N MET A 297 4.27 8.44 -14.48
CA MET A 297 5.32 9.44 -14.76
C MET A 297 5.65 9.49 -16.24
N ARG A 298 5.78 8.31 -16.88
CA ARG A 298 6.04 8.25 -18.31
C ARG A 298 4.88 8.83 -19.08
N THR A 299 3.64 8.52 -18.68
CA THR A 299 2.45 9.11 -19.31
C THR A 299 2.31 10.60 -19.04
N SER A 300 2.54 11.09 -17.82
CA SER A 300 2.41 12.52 -17.49
C SER A 300 3.48 13.38 -18.17
N ARG A 301 4.73 12.89 -18.20
CA ARG A 301 5.82 13.54 -18.93
C ARG A 301 5.56 13.54 -20.44
N ASN A 302 5.05 12.43 -20.99
CA ASN A 302 4.73 12.36 -22.41
C ASN A 302 3.53 13.26 -22.76
N LEU A 303 2.53 13.37 -21.88
CA LEU A 303 1.40 14.32 -22.02
C LEU A 303 1.88 15.77 -22.00
N LEU A 304 2.78 16.11 -21.07
CA LEU A 304 3.36 17.43 -20.97
C LEU A 304 4.18 17.80 -22.21
N LEU A 305 5.09 16.90 -22.61
CA LEU A 305 5.96 17.11 -23.77
C LEU A 305 5.17 17.13 -25.08
N ALA A 306 4.15 16.28 -25.23
CA ALA A 306 3.25 16.31 -26.37
C ALA A 306 2.43 17.61 -26.41
N GLY A 307 1.91 18.06 -25.26
CA GLY A 307 1.20 19.33 -25.16
C GLY A 307 2.07 20.53 -25.55
N MET A 308 3.31 20.57 -25.04
CA MET A 308 4.30 21.60 -25.41
C MET A 308 4.67 21.55 -26.89
N ALA A 309 4.92 20.36 -27.44
CA ALA A 309 5.27 20.18 -28.85
C ALA A 309 4.13 20.62 -29.78
N ILE A 310 2.89 20.23 -29.48
CA ILE A 310 1.70 20.65 -30.25
C ILE A 310 1.54 22.18 -30.21
N GLY A 311 1.71 22.80 -29.03
CA GLY A 311 1.66 24.26 -28.90
C GLY A 311 2.77 24.98 -29.68
N MET A 312 4.00 24.47 -29.63
CA MET A 312 5.13 25.02 -30.39
C MET A 312 4.93 24.90 -31.91
N CYS A 313 4.49 23.74 -32.39
CA CYS A 313 4.21 23.51 -33.81
C CYS A 313 3.05 24.39 -34.30
N ALA A 314 2.00 24.56 -33.49
CA ALA A 314 0.91 25.47 -33.81
C ALA A 314 1.43 26.91 -33.98
N ASN A 315 2.15 27.45 -32.99
CA ASN A 315 2.69 28.81 -33.06
C ASN A 315 3.59 29.05 -34.28
N LEU A 316 4.39 28.06 -34.69
CA LEU A 316 5.20 28.15 -35.91
C LEU A 316 4.32 28.30 -37.17
N VAL A 317 3.26 27.49 -37.30
CA VAL A 317 2.33 27.55 -38.44
C VAL A 317 1.60 28.90 -38.49
N ALA A 318 1.22 29.47 -37.34
CA ALA A 318 0.60 30.78 -37.29
C ALA A 318 1.53 31.92 -37.70
N VAL A 319 2.79 31.92 -37.26
CA VAL A 319 3.77 32.94 -37.66
C VAL A 319 4.04 32.86 -39.16
N VAL A 320 4.22 31.65 -39.71
CA VAL A 320 4.39 31.46 -41.15
C VAL A 320 3.15 31.90 -41.93
N GLY A 321 1.95 31.61 -41.41
CA GLY A 321 0.68 32.06 -41.99
C GLY A 321 0.55 33.59 -42.01
N LEU A 322 0.84 34.27 -40.89
CA LEU A 322 0.81 35.73 -40.77
C LEU A 322 1.84 36.41 -41.68
N VAL A 323 3.07 35.90 -41.74
CA VAL A 323 4.12 36.42 -42.63
C VAL A 323 3.72 36.22 -44.10
N ALA A 324 3.15 35.07 -44.46
CA ALA A 324 2.64 34.83 -45.80
C ALA A 324 1.50 35.79 -46.16
N VAL A 325 0.60 36.09 -45.23
CA VAL A 325 -0.49 37.06 -45.41
C VAL A 325 0.07 38.47 -45.62
N ASP A 326 1.01 38.93 -44.80
CA ASP A 326 1.60 40.27 -44.92
C ASP A 326 2.41 40.42 -46.22
N MET A 327 3.12 39.36 -46.64
CA MET A 327 3.79 39.31 -47.95
C MET A 327 2.81 39.36 -49.12
N PHE A 328 1.61 38.77 -48.98
CA PHE A 328 0.57 38.79 -50.01
C PHE A 328 -0.19 40.13 -50.03
N GLU A 329 -0.60 40.68 -48.89
CA GLU A 329 -1.22 42.01 -48.79
C GLU A 329 -0.27 43.10 -49.29
N GLY A 330 1.02 43.05 -48.90
CA GLY A 330 2.03 44.01 -49.36
C GLY A 330 2.31 43.96 -50.87
N ARG A 331 2.04 42.81 -51.52
CA ARG A 331 2.10 42.65 -52.99
C ARG A 331 0.79 43.03 -53.68
N LEU A 332 -0.36 42.72 -53.08
CA LEU A 332 -1.69 43.04 -53.61
C LEU A 332 -2.00 44.54 -53.56
N LEU A 333 -1.72 45.20 -52.42
CA LEU A 333 -1.94 46.64 -52.22
C LEU A 333 -1.03 47.51 -53.09
N ARG A 334 0.14 47.01 -53.50
CA ARG A 334 1.02 47.71 -54.45
C ARG A 334 0.65 47.46 -55.90
N ALA A 335 -0.08 46.38 -56.20
CA ALA A 335 -0.34 45.97 -57.56
C ALA A 335 -1.64 46.54 -58.13
N PHE A 336 -2.71 46.73 -57.35
CA PHE A 336 -4.01 47.10 -57.92
C PHE A 336 -4.90 47.92 -56.98
N GLY A 337 -5.33 49.10 -57.45
CA GLY A 337 -6.44 49.87 -56.88
C GLY A 337 -7.82 49.43 -57.37
N GLU A 338 -8.01 48.13 -57.66
CA GLU A 338 -9.28 47.59 -58.17
C GLU A 338 -9.71 46.31 -57.42
N ARG A 339 -11.02 46.02 -57.47
CA ARG A 339 -11.75 45.03 -56.64
C ARG A 339 -11.16 43.60 -56.71
N PRO A 340 -11.21 42.85 -55.59
CA PRO A 340 -10.55 41.53 -55.46
C PRO A 340 -11.13 40.49 -56.43
N LYS A 341 -10.26 39.62 -56.97
CA LYS A 341 -10.63 38.55 -57.91
C LYS A 341 -11.06 37.29 -57.14
N PRO A 342 -11.81 36.35 -57.76
CA PRO A 342 -12.30 35.14 -57.08
C PRO A 342 -11.22 34.26 -56.44
N GLY A 343 -9.97 34.31 -56.92
CA GLY A 343 -8.82 33.62 -56.32
C GLY A 343 -8.45 34.13 -54.92
N ASP A 344 -8.76 35.39 -54.61
CA ASP A 344 -8.47 36.04 -53.32
C ASP A 344 -9.45 35.58 -52.21
N ILE A 345 -10.61 35.05 -52.60
CA ILE A 345 -11.60 34.47 -51.69
C ILE A 345 -11.15 33.07 -51.25
N TRP A 346 -10.50 32.31 -52.13
CA TRP A 346 -9.96 30.99 -51.80
C TRP A 346 -8.77 31.08 -50.84
N THR A 347 -7.89 32.06 -51.03
CA THR A 347 -6.73 32.28 -50.14
C THR A 347 -7.18 32.72 -48.76
N SER A 348 -8.09 33.68 -48.65
CA SER A 348 -8.66 34.12 -47.35
C SER A 348 -9.41 33.00 -46.62
N THR A 349 -10.14 32.15 -47.34
CA THR A 349 -10.79 30.96 -46.75
C THR A 349 -9.77 29.93 -46.24
N ALA A 350 -8.71 29.67 -47.01
CA ALA A 350 -7.63 28.77 -46.60
C ALA A 350 -6.87 29.31 -45.37
N ILE A 351 -6.64 30.62 -45.31
CA ILE A 351 -6.04 31.29 -44.15
C ILE A 351 -6.95 31.18 -42.92
N GLY A 352 -8.26 31.37 -43.07
CA GLY A 352 -9.24 31.19 -42.00
C GLY A 352 -9.28 29.76 -41.44
N ILE A 353 -9.16 28.75 -42.32
CA ILE A 353 -9.08 27.34 -41.93
C ILE A 353 -7.78 27.05 -41.18
N LEU A 354 -6.64 27.58 -41.64
CA LEU A 354 -5.35 27.42 -40.97
C LEU A 354 -5.32 28.12 -39.60
N ALA A 355 -5.92 29.31 -39.48
CA ALA A 355 -6.06 30.04 -38.21
C ALA A 355 -7.02 29.31 -37.24
N GLY A 356 -8.11 28.71 -37.74
CA GLY A 356 -9.00 27.88 -36.95
C GLY A 356 -8.33 26.60 -36.45
N GLY A 357 -7.59 25.90 -37.33
CA GLY A 357 -6.80 24.73 -36.97
C GLY A 357 -5.70 25.05 -35.95
N TRP A 358 -5.08 26.23 -36.06
CA TRP A 358 -4.12 26.74 -35.10
C TRP A 358 -4.70 26.93 -33.69
N ALA A 359 -5.85 27.61 -33.59
CA ALA A 359 -6.51 27.85 -32.31
C ALA A 359 -6.89 26.53 -31.61
N VAL A 360 -7.41 25.56 -32.37
CA VAL A 360 -7.77 24.24 -31.83
C VAL A 360 -6.53 23.48 -31.35
N ALA A 361 -5.42 23.50 -32.11
CA ALA A 361 -4.18 22.84 -31.72
C ALA A 361 -3.56 23.46 -30.45
N ASN A 362 -3.59 24.78 -30.31
CA ASN A 362 -3.09 25.46 -29.12
C ASN A 362 -3.91 25.15 -27.87
N VAL A 363 -5.25 25.12 -27.99
CA VAL A 363 -6.14 24.75 -26.89
C VAL A 363 -5.91 23.29 -26.51
N ALA A 364 -5.82 22.38 -27.47
CA ALA A 364 -5.53 20.97 -27.23
C ALA A 364 -4.16 20.77 -26.56
N GLY A 365 -3.11 21.45 -27.04
CA GLY A 365 -1.77 21.41 -26.45
C GLY A 365 -1.74 21.93 -25.02
N SER A 366 -2.46 23.02 -24.76
CA SER A 366 -2.57 23.62 -23.41
C SER A 366 -3.33 22.70 -22.45
N ILE A 367 -4.41 22.06 -22.91
CA ILE A 367 -5.15 21.08 -22.11
C ILE A 367 -4.25 19.89 -21.77
N LEU A 368 -3.54 19.31 -22.74
CA LEU A 368 -2.67 18.16 -22.50
C LEU A 368 -1.50 18.51 -21.57
N ALA A 369 -0.89 19.69 -21.75
CA ALA A 369 0.15 20.19 -20.86
C ALA A 369 -0.38 20.39 -19.43
N THR A 370 -1.57 20.98 -19.29
CA THR A 370 -2.20 21.22 -17.98
C THR A 370 -2.62 19.91 -17.31
N MET A 371 -3.10 18.92 -18.07
CA MET A 371 -3.37 17.58 -17.55
C MET A 371 -2.08 16.89 -17.07
N GLY A 372 -0.98 17.00 -17.83
CA GLY A 372 0.33 16.46 -17.43
C GLY A 372 0.91 17.12 -16.19
N THR A 373 0.84 18.46 -16.07
CA THR A 373 1.26 19.19 -14.87
C THR A 373 0.35 18.88 -13.69
N LEU A 374 -0.97 18.83 -13.89
CA LEU A 374 -1.93 18.48 -12.85
C LEU A 374 -1.66 17.07 -12.32
N GLN A 375 -1.44 16.07 -13.17
CA GLN A 375 -1.08 14.72 -12.75
C GLN A 375 0.21 14.69 -11.93
N THR A 376 1.20 15.50 -12.31
CA THR A 376 2.49 15.58 -11.60
C THR A 376 2.35 16.26 -10.23
N VAL A 377 1.59 17.35 -10.14
CA VAL A 377 1.33 18.10 -8.90
C VAL A 377 0.38 17.34 -7.96
N CYS A 378 -0.66 16.71 -8.50
CA CYS A 378 -1.54 15.80 -7.77
C CYS A 378 -0.73 14.71 -7.08
N ARG A 379 0.28 14.14 -7.74
CA ARG A 379 1.08 13.05 -7.18
C ARG A 379 1.95 13.50 -6.00
N CYS A 380 2.61 14.66 -6.07
CA CYS A 380 3.38 15.19 -4.93
C CYS A 380 2.51 15.36 -3.67
N ARG A 381 1.23 15.70 -3.84
CA ARG A 381 0.28 15.79 -2.73
C ARG A 381 -0.40 14.47 -2.38
N ILE A 382 -0.68 13.56 -3.32
CA ILE A 382 -1.28 12.24 -3.04
C ILE A 382 -0.29 11.34 -2.29
N SER A 383 1.02 11.43 -2.54
CA SER A 383 2.04 10.70 -1.77
C SER A 383 2.13 11.18 -0.31
N GLU A 384 1.98 12.47 -0.06
CA GLU A 384 1.93 13.02 1.31
C GLU A 384 0.54 12.81 1.95
N MET A 385 -0.54 12.98 1.17
CA MET A 385 -1.92 12.83 1.65
C MET A 385 -2.30 11.39 1.90
N SER A 386 -1.81 10.39 1.15
CA SER A 386 -2.13 8.97 1.41
C SER A 386 -1.61 8.54 2.78
N PHE A 387 -0.42 8.99 3.17
CA PHE A 387 0.15 8.76 4.49
C PHE A 387 -0.63 9.52 5.60
N VAL A 388 -1.04 10.77 5.37
CA VAL A 388 -1.87 11.54 6.32
C VAL A 388 -3.33 11.04 6.40
N LEU A 389 -3.89 10.54 5.30
CA LEU A 389 -5.25 10.00 5.19
C LEU A 389 -5.38 8.58 5.74
N MET A 390 -4.27 7.82 5.80
CA MET A 390 -4.18 6.55 6.51
C MET A 390 -4.04 6.75 8.02
N THR A 391 -3.54 7.90 8.48
CA THR A 391 -3.25 8.16 9.90
C THR A 391 -4.25 9.07 10.62
N LYS A 392 -5.06 9.89 9.94
CA LYS A 392 -6.04 10.78 10.60
C LYS A 392 -7.47 10.71 10.05
N ARG A 393 -8.42 10.72 11.01
CA ARG A 393 -9.88 10.54 10.87
C ARG A 393 -10.54 11.29 9.70
N TRP A 394 -11.60 10.65 9.20
CA TRP A 394 -12.47 10.94 8.04
C TRP A 394 -12.96 12.39 7.78
N TYR A 395 -12.78 13.35 8.68
CA TYR A 395 -13.42 14.68 8.59
C TYR A 395 -12.74 15.66 7.62
N PHE A 396 -11.46 15.48 7.27
CA PHE A 396 -10.72 16.43 6.41
C PHE A 396 -10.75 16.09 4.91
N ARG A 397 -11.27 14.91 4.54
CA ARG A 397 -11.31 14.40 3.15
C ARG A 397 -12.02 15.34 2.15
N PRO A 398 -13.22 15.88 2.42
CA PRO A 398 -13.90 16.72 1.43
C PRO A 398 -13.21 18.07 1.23
N PHE A 399 -12.75 18.74 2.30
CA PHE A 399 -12.16 20.08 2.19
C PHE A 399 -10.87 20.11 1.35
N LEU A 400 -10.01 19.09 1.48
CA LEU A 400 -8.78 19.01 0.68
C LEU A 400 -9.06 18.69 -0.79
N VAL A 401 -10.03 17.82 -1.07
CA VAL A 401 -10.42 17.47 -2.45
C VAL A 401 -11.09 18.66 -3.15
N TYR A 402 -12.02 19.36 -2.49
CA TYR A 402 -12.70 20.52 -3.08
C TYR A 402 -11.78 21.73 -3.22
N GLY A 403 -10.91 22.00 -2.23
CA GLY A 403 -9.90 23.06 -2.35
C GLY A 403 -8.91 22.80 -3.48
N PHE A 404 -8.58 21.53 -3.73
CA PHE A 404 -7.72 21.13 -4.84
C PHE A 404 -8.39 21.31 -6.20
N ILE A 405 -9.66 20.88 -6.36
CA ILE A 405 -10.43 21.10 -7.60
C ILE A 405 -10.53 22.60 -7.92
N PHE A 406 -10.71 23.44 -6.90
CA PHE A 406 -10.78 24.89 -7.07
C PHE A 406 -9.45 25.47 -7.58
N PHE A 407 -8.32 25.06 -7.00
CA PHE A 407 -6.99 25.51 -7.41
C PHE A 407 -6.63 25.03 -8.83
N ALA A 408 -6.95 23.78 -9.17
CA ALA A 408 -6.73 23.23 -10.52
C ALA A 408 -7.55 23.97 -11.59
N SER A 409 -8.82 24.28 -11.28
CA SER A 409 -9.68 25.08 -12.16
C SER A 409 -9.14 26.50 -12.37
N PHE A 410 -8.57 27.11 -11.32
CA PHE A 410 -7.93 28.42 -11.40
C PHE A 410 -6.69 28.42 -12.30
N LEU A 411 -5.83 27.39 -12.21
CA LEU A 411 -4.67 27.25 -13.09
C LEU A 411 -5.06 27.01 -14.55
N MET A 412 -6.09 26.19 -14.81
CA MET A 412 -6.64 26.02 -16.15
C MET A 412 -7.15 27.35 -16.72
N LEU A 413 -7.96 28.09 -15.97
CA LEU A 413 -8.46 29.42 -16.37
C LEU A 413 -7.31 30.42 -16.60
N GLY A 414 -6.30 30.43 -15.72
CA GLY A 414 -5.12 31.27 -15.88
C GLY A 414 -4.32 30.96 -17.13
N SER A 415 -4.13 29.68 -17.46
CA SER A 415 -3.44 29.26 -18.69
C SER A 415 -4.22 29.64 -19.96
N MET A 416 -5.55 29.50 -19.94
CA MET A 416 -6.42 29.91 -21.05
C MET A 416 -6.40 31.43 -21.22
N PHE A 417 -6.40 32.20 -20.12
CA PHE A 417 -6.30 33.66 -20.14
C PHE A 417 -4.94 34.13 -20.67
N LEU A 418 -3.84 33.52 -20.21
CA LEU A 418 -2.50 33.88 -20.68
C LEU A 418 -2.33 33.58 -22.17
N ASN A 419 -2.85 32.44 -22.63
CA ASN A 419 -2.82 32.07 -24.05
C ASN A 419 -3.68 33.04 -24.90
N TRP A 420 -4.85 33.43 -24.40
CA TRP A 420 -5.68 34.46 -25.02
C TRP A 420 -4.94 35.81 -25.08
N ALA A 421 -4.32 36.25 -23.99
CA ALA A 421 -3.59 37.51 -23.93
C ALA A 421 -2.40 37.52 -24.93
N ILE A 422 -1.61 36.45 -24.97
CA ILE A 422 -0.45 36.34 -25.88
C ILE A 422 -0.88 36.24 -27.34
N SER A 423 -2.03 35.63 -27.63
CA SER A 423 -2.49 35.44 -29.01
C SER A 423 -3.26 36.63 -29.56
N VAL A 424 -4.10 37.26 -28.73
CA VAL A 424 -5.10 38.25 -29.17
C VAL A 424 -4.62 39.68 -28.96
N VAL A 425 -3.88 39.97 -27.90
CA VAL A 425 -3.40 41.35 -27.62
C VAL A 425 -2.42 41.85 -28.69
N PRO A 426 -1.45 41.05 -29.20
CA PRO A 426 -0.57 41.52 -30.27
C PRO A 426 -1.32 41.77 -31.57
N LEU A 427 -2.31 40.95 -31.92
CA LEU A 427 -3.16 41.16 -33.09
C LEU A 427 -4.00 42.44 -32.95
N TRP A 428 -4.56 42.69 -31.76
CA TRP A 428 -5.31 43.90 -31.48
C TRP A 428 -4.42 45.16 -31.55
N LEU A 429 -3.23 45.13 -30.94
CA LEU A 429 -2.24 46.22 -31.02
C LEU A 429 -1.77 46.46 -32.46
N PHE A 430 -1.54 45.41 -33.24
CA PHE A 430 -1.17 45.52 -34.65
C PHE A 430 -2.28 46.18 -35.48
N PHE A 431 -3.54 45.79 -35.26
CA PHE A 431 -4.69 46.42 -35.93
C PHE A 431 -4.88 47.89 -35.54
N HIS A 432 -4.67 48.25 -34.27
CA HIS A 432 -4.74 49.65 -33.80
C HIS A 432 -3.55 50.50 -34.26
N ALA A 433 -2.37 49.93 -34.43
CA ALA A 433 -1.21 50.64 -35.00
C ALA A 433 -1.33 50.88 -36.52
N ARG A 434 -2.25 50.18 -37.20
CA ARG A 434 -2.53 50.28 -38.64
C ARG A 434 -3.66 51.29 -38.97
N GLN A 435 -4.51 51.62 -37.99
CA GLN A 435 -5.48 52.72 -38.05
C GLN A 435 -4.80 54.03 -37.67
#